data_AF-J3L7R2-F1
#
_entry.id   AF-J3L7R2-F1
#
_cell.length_a   1.000
_cell.length_b   1.000
_cell.length_c   1.000
_cell.angle_alpha   90.00
_cell.angle_beta   90.00
_cell.angle_gamma   90.00
#
_symmetry.space_group_name_H-M   'P 1'
#
loop_
_entity.id
_entity.type
_entity.pdbx_description
1 polymer ?
#
loop_
_entity_poly.entity_id
_entity_poly.type
_entity_poly.pdbx_seq_one_letter_code
_entity_poly.pdbx_strand_id
1 'polypeptide(L)'
;MRCCRRIAAAGALLAALLSALAVRSSLAERRRPARSSLAGRRRPLRFASGGFKVALFADLHYGENAWTDWGPAQDAGSDRVMAAVLDAEKPDFVVYLGDLVTANNLGIPNASLYWDRAISPTRRRGIPWSTVFGNHDDMAFEWPPEWFSPAGVPPVQCPPPTSMSISDCSFRGTPRHELMTGEIIHNGLSYSSNGPKDLWPAVSNYVLQVLSQKKDDPVLLMYFLDSGGGSYPEVISSAQVQWFQSQSQFLNPNGRIPEIIFWHIPSTAYSKVAPKAKSEIRKPCVGSINKEDVAPQEAEWGMMDALAKRASVKAVFVGHNHGLDWCCPHEKLWLCFARHTGYGGYGNWPRGARVIQISEQPYSIQSWIRMENGTKHSDITLS
;
A
#
# COMPACT_ATOMS: atom_id res chain seq x y z
N MET A 1 -59.85 69.06 -51.35
CA MET A 1 -59.44 70.04 -50.32
C MET A 1 -58.14 69.53 -49.71
N ARG A 2 -57.02 70.22 -49.99
CA ARG A 2 -56.17 70.89 -48.98
C ARG A 2 -55.96 70.00 -47.74
N CYS A 3 -54.75 69.65 -47.32
CA CYS A 3 -53.45 70.21 -47.63
C CYS A 3 -52.39 69.28 -47.02
N CYS A 4 -51.29 69.15 -47.75
CA CYS A 4 -49.91 69.02 -47.26
C CYS A 4 -49.52 67.81 -46.39
N ARG A 5 -48.84 66.82 -46.99
CA ARG A 5 -47.41 66.78 -47.39
C ARG A 5 -46.55 66.34 -46.18
N ARG A 6 -45.56 65.43 -46.25
CA ARG A 6 -44.92 64.70 -47.36
C ARG A 6 -43.91 63.70 -46.76
N ILE A 7 -43.74 62.56 -47.45
CA ILE A 7 -42.47 61.87 -47.81
C ILE A 7 -41.69 61.25 -46.64
N ALA A 8 -41.75 59.91 -46.48
CA ALA A 8 -40.88 58.86 -47.08
C ALA A 8 -39.48 58.85 -46.45
N ALA A 9 -38.75 57.74 -46.29
CA ALA A 9 -38.96 56.30 -46.29
C ALA A 9 -37.63 55.73 -45.76
N ALA A 10 -37.70 54.56 -45.12
CA ALA A 10 -36.65 53.53 -45.00
C ALA A 10 -35.29 53.85 -44.34
N GLY A 11 -34.80 52.89 -43.55
CA GLY A 11 -33.37 52.64 -43.36
C GLY A 11 -32.95 52.44 -41.91
N ALA A 12 -32.30 51.32 -41.63
CA ALA A 12 -31.96 50.78 -40.32
C ALA A 12 -30.76 51.44 -39.60
N LEU A 13 -30.51 50.94 -38.37
CA LEU A 13 -29.28 50.98 -37.54
C LEU A 13 -28.95 52.30 -36.80
N LEU A 14 -28.85 52.26 -35.46
CA LEU A 14 -27.58 52.20 -34.71
C LEU A 14 -27.80 52.27 -33.18
N ALA A 15 -26.81 51.76 -32.45
CA ALA A 15 -26.65 51.76 -31.01
C ALA A 15 -26.44 53.16 -30.39
N ALA A 16 -26.69 53.29 -29.08
CA ALA A 16 -25.65 53.53 -28.05
C ALA A 16 -26.16 54.27 -26.79
N LEU A 17 -25.43 54.00 -25.70
CA LEU A 17 -25.18 54.85 -24.52
C LEU A 17 -26.23 54.89 -23.40
N LEU A 18 -25.88 54.24 -22.29
CA LEU A 18 -26.20 54.72 -20.94
C LEU A 18 -24.91 54.78 -20.13
N SER A 19 -24.59 56.00 -19.73
CA SER A 19 -23.55 56.43 -18.82
C SER A 19 -23.88 56.08 -17.37
N ALA A 20 -22.89 55.62 -16.59
CA ALA A 20 -22.95 55.68 -15.13
C ALA A 20 -21.56 55.99 -14.55
N LEU A 21 -21.57 56.97 -13.64
CA LEU A 21 -20.44 57.60 -12.97
C LEU A 21 -19.62 56.64 -12.09
N ALA A 22 -18.33 56.93 -12.02
CA ALA A 22 -17.35 56.29 -11.15
C ALA A 22 -17.44 56.81 -9.70
N VAL A 23 -17.33 55.89 -8.74
CA VAL A 23 -16.79 56.16 -7.39
C VAL A 23 -15.61 55.20 -7.20
N ARG A 24 -14.42 55.78 -6.99
CA ARG A 24 -13.19 55.05 -6.68
C ARG A 24 -13.15 54.74 -5.19
N SER A 25 -13.00 53.47 -4.82
CA SER A 25 -12.42 53.08 -3.53
C SER A 25 -11.18 52.22 -3.81
N SER A 26 -10.02 52.74 -3.40
CA SER A 26 -8.74 52.03 -3.43
C SER A 26 -8.67 51.10 -2.24
N LEU A 27 -8.79 49.78 -2.47
CA LEU A 27 -8.32 48.78 -1.54
C LEU A 27 -7.15 48.06 -2.19
N ALA A 28 -5.97 48.31 -1.62
CA ALA A 28 -4.76 47.56 -1.92
C ALA A 28 -5.03 46.08 -1.61
N GLU A 29 -5.17 45.29 -2.66
CA GLU A 29 -5.29 43.85 -2.54
C GLU A 29 -3.94 43.31 -2.06
N ARG A 30 -3.87 43.06 -0.75
CA ARG A 30 -2.78 42.37 -0.08
C ARG A 30 -2.68 40.99 -0.74
N ARG A 31 -1.81 40.85 -1.74
CA ARG A 31 -1.44 39.56 -2.34
C ARG A 31 -1.10 38.61 -1.21
N ARG A 32 -2.02 37.71 -0.87
CA ARG A 32 -1.70 36.53 -0.08
C ARG A 32 -0.64 35.80 -0.87
N PRO A 33 0.52 35.45 -0.28
CA PRO A 33 1.46 34.60 -0.98
C PRO A 33 0.71 33.32 -1.32
N ALA A 34 0.71 32.94 -2.60
CA ALA A 34 0.22 31.66 -3.03
C ALA A 34 0.85 30.62 -2.11
N ARG A 35 0.01 29.89 -1.35
CA ARG A 35 0.46 28.67 -0.70
C ARG A 35 0.98 27.79 -1.82
N SER A 36 2.30 27.72 -1.95
CA SER A 36 2.96 26.75 -2.81
C SER A 36 2.42 25.39 -2.39
N SER A 37 1.67 24.73 -3.28
CA SER A 37 1.32 23.33 -3.11
C SER A 37 2.63 22.56 -3.03
N LEU A 38 3.05 22.18 -1.83
CA LEU A 38 4.22 21.33 -1.58
C LEU A 38 4.02 19.89 -2.09
N ALA A 39 2.88 19.57 -2.70
CA ALA A 39 2.73 18.38 -3.53
C ALA A 39 3.38 18.64 -4.90
N GLY A 40 4.71 18.52 -4.98
CA GLY A 40 5.38 18.34 -6.26
C GLY A 40 4.70 17.19 -7.00
N ARG A 41 4.29 17.41 -8.24
CA ARG A 41 3.58 16.41 -9.06
C ARG A 41 4.46 15.15 -9.15
N ARG A 42 4.06 14.07 -8.46
CA ARG A 42 4.80 12.80 -8.41
C ARG A 42 5.07 12.33 -9.85
N ARG A 43 6.28 11.84 -10.13
CA ARG A 43 6.63 11.34 -11.46
C ARG A 43 5.79 10.08 -11.75
N PRO A 44 5.33 9.83 -12.97
CA PRO A 44 4.70 8.55 -13.28
C PRO A 44 5.70 7.39 -13.10
N LEU A 45 5.24 6.25 -12.58
CA LEU A 45 6.02 5.02 -12.59
C LEU A 45 6.22 4.57 -14.04
N ARG A 46 7.42 4.11 -14.38
CA ARG A 46 7.79 3.77 -15.76
C ARG A 46 8.76 2.60 -15.79
N PHE A 47 8.63 1.77 -16.82
CA PHE A 47 9.61 0.74 -17.14
C PHE A 47 10.97 1.34 -17.48
N ALA A 48 12.03 0.74 -16.94
CA ALA A 48 13.40 0.95 -17.38
C ALA A 48 13.74 -0.01 -18.54
N SER A 49 14.94 0.11 -19.12
CA SER A 49 15.39 -0.78 -20.21
C SER A 49 15.44 -2.26 -19.81
N GLY A 50 15.68 -2.53 -18.53
CA GLY A 50 15.72 -3.89 -17.96
C GLY A 50 14.37 -4.41 -17.47
N GLY A 51 13.28 -3.65 -17.68
CA GLY A 51 11.95 -3.96 -17.15
C GLY A 51 11.55 -3.06 -15.99
N PHE A 52 10.64 -3.55 -15.15
CA PHE A 52 10.22 -2.93 -13.90
C PHE A 52 10.34 -3.93 -12.77
N LYS A 53 11.17 -3.63 -11.78
CA LYS A 53 11.46 -4.53 -10.66
C LYS A 53 10.81 -4.03 -9.37
N VAL A 54 10.09 -4.92 -8.69
CA VAL A 54 9.40 -4.67 -7.43
C VAL A 54 9.94 -5.58 -6.34
N ALA A 55 10.31 -5.04 -5.18
CA ALA A 55 10.56 -5.83 -3.97
C ALA A 55 9.36 -5.76 -3.03
N LEU A 56 8.95 -6.91 -2.49
CA LEU A 56 7.88 -7.02 -1.51
C LEU A 56 8.47 -7.20 -0.11
N PHE A 57 8.18 -6.26 0.78
CA PHE A 57 8.48 -6.38 2.20
C PHE A 57 7.17 -6.56 2.96
N ALA A 58 7.05 -7.69 3.63
CA ALA A 58 5.88 -8.08 4.41
C ALA A 58 6.32 -8.46 5.82
N ASP A 59 5.42 -8.27 6.79
CA ASP A 59 5.56 -8.82 8.13
C ASP A 59 6.88 -8.36 8.78
N LEU A 60 7.10 -7.05 8.84
CA LEU A 60 8.31 -6.45 9.41
C LEU A 60 8.26 -6.38 10.94
N HIS A 61 7.07 -6.17 11.49
CA HIS A 61 6.77 -6.16 12.93
C HIS A 61 7.61 -5.19 13.76
N TYR A 62 7.90 -4.00 13.24
CA TYR A 62 8.70 -3.02 13.97
C TYR A 62 8.07 -2.65 15.32
N GLY A 63 8.95 -2.53 16.33
CA GLY A 63 8.61 -2.04 17.66
C GLY A 63 7.94 -3.06 18.59
N GLU A 64 7.86 -4.32 18.19
CA GLU A 64 7.50 -5.40 19.10
C GLU A 64 8.45 -5.46 20.31
N ASN A 65 7.90 -5.59 21.52
CA ASN A 65 8.62 -5.69 22.79
C ASN A 65 9.69 -4.60 22.97
N ALA A 66 9.38 -3.37 22.53
CA ALA A 66 10.30 -2.23 22.52
C ALA A 66 10.88 -1.85 23.89
N TRP A 67 10.26 -2.30 24.99
CA TRP A 67 10.73 -2.09 26.37
C TRP A 67 11.83 -3.08 26.81
N THR A 68 12.26 -3.99 25.94
CA THR A 68 13.37 -4.93 26.17
C THR A 68 14.47 -4.70 25.14
N ASP A 69 15.67 -5.25 25.37
CA ASP A 69 16.74 -5.23 24.36
C ASP A 69 16.43 -6.09 23.13
N TRP A 70 15.49 -7.03 23.24
CA TRP A 70 15.14 -7.96 22.16
C TRP A 70 14.46 -7.25 20.98
N GLY A 71 13.50 -6.35 21.26
CA GLY A 71 12.73 -5.64 20.23
C GLY A 71 13.58 -4.76 19.32
N PRO A 72 14.36 -3.79 19.87
CA PRO A 72 15.29 -2.98 19.10
C PRO A 72 16.33 -3.80 18.32
N ALA A 73 16.74 -4.96 18.85
CA ALA A 73 17.63 -5.89 18.14
C ALA A 73 16.93 -6.55 16.93
N GLN A 74 15.65 -6.89 17.03
CA GLN A 74 14.85 -7.37 15.89
C GLN A 74 14.68 -6.28 14.84
N ASP A 75 14.30 -5.06 15.22
CA ASP A 75 14.20 -3.94 14.28
C ASP A 75 15.53 -3.72 13.53
N ALA A 76 16.66 -3.79 14.23
CA ALA A 76 17.98 -3.69 13.62
C ALA A 76 18.30 -4.88 12.69
N GLY A 77 17.74 -6.07 12.96
CA GLY A 77 17.75 -7.21 12.06
C GLY A 77 16.95 -6.93 10.78
N SER A 78 15.71 -6.46 10.91
CA SER A 78 14.86 -6.05 9.80
C SER A 78 15.53 -4.98 8.91
N ASP A 79 16.20 -4.00 9.52
CA ASP A 79 17.00 -2.98 8.82
C ASP A 79 18.09 -3.63 7.94
N ARG A 80 18.80 -4.65 8.46
CA ARG A 80 19.86 -5.36 7.72
C ARG A 80 19.30 -6.18 6.56
N VAL A 81 18.18 -6.89 6.76
CA VAL A 81 17.54 -7.70 5.69
C VAL A 81 17.10 -6.80 4.54
N MET A 82 16.36 -5.72 4.85
CA MET A 82 15.91 -4.78 3.83
C MET A 82 17.10 -4.14 3.10
N ALA A 83 18.16 -3.75 3.81
CA ALA A 83 19.36 -3.22 3.19
C ALA A 83 19.99 -4.24 2.21
N ALA A 84 20.18 -5.50 2.65
CA ALA A 84 20.77 -6.55 1.81
C ALA A 84 19.94 -6.82 0.54
N VAL A 85 18.61 -6.89 0.67
CA VAL A 85 17.71 -7.07 -0.48
C VAL A 85 17.77 -5.88 -1.42
N LEU A 86 17.64 -4.65 -0.91
CA LEU A 86 17.63 -3.44 -1.73
C LEU A 86 18.96 -3.24 -2.47
N ASP A 87 20.09 -3.55 -1.82
CA ASP A 87 21.42 -3.40 -2.42
C ASP A 87 21.71 -4.47 -3.48
N ALA A 88 21.24 -5.70 -3.26
CA ALA A 88 21.39 -6.80 -4.21
C ALA A 88 20.45 -6.65 -5.42
N GLU A 89 19.20 -6.24 -5.20
CA GLU A 89 18.18 -6.24 -6.24
C GLU A 89 18.03 -4.92 -6.97
N LYS A 90 18.30 -3.80 -6.30
CA LYS A 90 18.13 -2.44 -6.82
C LYS A 90 16.76 -2.27 -7.50
N PRO A 91 15.65 -2.49 -6.77
CA PRO A 91 14.32 -2.44 -7.35
C PRO A 91 13.95 -1.02 -7.79
N ASP A 92 13.10 -0.93 -8.82
CA ASP A 92 12.50 0.34 -9.25
C ASP A 92 11.39 0.79 -8.29
N PHE A 93 10.80 -0.15 -7.56
CA PHE A 93 9.69 0.10 -6.66
C PHE A 93 9.66 -0.89 -5.48
N VAL A 94 9.11 -0.45 -4.35
CA VAL A 94 8.86 -1.31 -3.18
C VAL A 94 7.37 -1.37 -2.87
N VAL A 95 6.87 -2.56 -2.54
CA VAL A 95 5.56 -2.73 -1.93
C VAL A 95 5.75 -3.19 -0.49
N TYR A 96 5.25 -2.38 0.43
CA TYR A 96 5.08 -2.73 1.83
C TYR A 96 3.72 -3.43 1.97
N LEU A 97 3.76 -4.73 2.23
CA LEU A 97 2.62 -5.65 2.11
C LEU A 97 2.03 -6.00 3.48
N GLY A 98 1.79 -4.98 4.31
CA GLY A 98 1.19 -5.10 5.65
C GLY A 98 2.12 -5.60 6.75
N ASP A 99 1.67 -5.38 7.99
CA ASP A 99 2.35 -5.71 9.25
C ASP A 99 3.75 -5.09 9.34
N LEU A 100 3.80 -3.79 9.07
CA LEU A 100 5.01 -2.98 9.20
C LEU A 100 5.35 -2.76 10.66
N VAL A 101 4.33 -2.59 11.51
CA VAL A 101 4.45 -2.37 12.95
C VAL A 101 3.60 -3.36 13.72
N THR A 102 4.01 -3.65 14.96
CA THR A 102 3.23 -4.50 15.87
C THR A 102 2.47 -3.62 16.86
N ALA A 103 1.41 -2.94 16.41
CA ALA A 103 0.73 -1.90 17.21
C ALA A 103 0.18 -2.43 18.54
N ASN A 104 -0.29 -3.68 18.56
CA ASN A 104 -0.76 -4.33 19.78
C ASN A 104 0.34 -4.57 20.83
N ASN A 105 1.61 -4.45 20.47
CA ASN A 105 2.74 -4.68 21.37
C ASN A 105 3.67 -3.47 21.44
N LEU A 106 3.13 -2.28 21.13
CA LEU A 106 3.82 -1.00 21.27
C LEU A 106 3.41 -0.31 22.57
N GLY A 107 4.32 -0.35 23.55
CA GLY A 107 4.18 0.36 24.82
C GLY A 107 4.40 1.88 24.70
N ILE A 108 4.03 2.50 23.58
CA ILE A 108 4.08 3.96 23.38
C ILE A 108 2.80 4.46 22.70
N PRO A 109 2.40 5.74 22.90
CA PRO A 109 1.17 6.25 22.30
C PRO A 109 1.19 6.40 20.77
N ASN A 110 2.38 6.51 20.15
CA ASN A 110 2.50 6.86 18.73
C ASN A 110 3.30 5.81 17.95
N ALA A 111 2.60 4.93 17.22
CA ALA A 111 3.19 3.92 16.36
C ALA A 111 3.85 4.50 15.10
N SER A 112 3.53 5.75 14.72
CA SER A 112 4.08 6.40 13.52
C SER A 112 5.61 6.49 13.51
N LEU A 113 6.25 6.50 14.68
CA LEU A 113 7.71 6.48 14.78
C LEU A 113 8.32 5.17 14.23
N TYR A 114 7.70 4.04 14.54
CA TYR A 114 8.11 2.73 14.02
C TYR A 114 7.72 2.56 12.56
N TRP A 115 6.58 3.10 12.14
CA TRP A 115 6.21 3.17 10.73
C TRP A 115 7.26 3.94 9.91
N ASP A 116 7.68 5.12 10.40
CA ASP A 116 8.72 5.94 9.76
C ASP A 116 10.07 5.20 9.65
N ARG A 117 10.44 4.45 10.70
CA ARG A 117 11.63 3.60 10.69
C ARG A 117 11.51 2.47 9.65
N ALA A 118 10.38 1.76 9.60
CA ALA A 118 10.15 0.64 8.69
C ALA A 118 10.29 1.04 7.21
N ILE A 119 9.77 2.22 6.84
CA ILE A 119 9.87 2.74 5.46
C ILE A 119 11.22 3.42 5.14
N SER A 120 12.03 3.68 6.17
CA SER A 120 13.26 4.46 6.03
C SER A 120 14.33 3.85 5.12
N PRO A 121 14.54 2.52 5.01
CA PRO A 121 15.56 1.95 4.12
C PRO A 121 15.32 2.27 2.64
N THR A 122 14.05 2.28 2.24
CA THR A 122 13.60 2.60 0.88
C THR A 122 13.70 4.10 0.63
N ARG A 123 13.22 4.92 1.58
CA ARG A 123 13.34 6.39 1.55
C ARG A 123 14.79 6.87 1.41
N ARG A 124 15.72 6.32 2.21
CA ARG A 124 17.15 6.69 2.17
C ARG A 124 17.81 6.38 0.82
N ARG A 125 17.30 5.38 0.09
CA ARG A 125 17.80 4.98 -1.23
C ARG A 125 17.12 5.73 -2.39
N GLY A 126 16.15 6.60 -2.10
CA GLY A 126 15.40 7.32 -3.13
C GLY A 126 14.47 6.41 -3.96
N ILE A 127 14.17 5.21 -3.45
CA ILE A 127 13.31 4.25 -4.14
C ILE A 127 11.85 4.62 -3.82
N PRO A 128 10.96 4.71 -4.80
CA PRO A 128 9.53 4.92 -4.55
C PRO A 128 8.85 3.66 -4.01
N TRP A 129 7.79 3.83 -3.22
CA TRP A 129 7.06 2.70 -2.63
C TRP A 129 5.56 2.91 -2.55
N SER A 130 4.82 1.85 -2.27
CA SER A 130 3.43 1.89 -1.82
C SER A 130 3.20 0.93 -0.66
N THR A 131 2.15 1.17 0.11
CA THR A 131 1.82 0.39 1.29
C THR A 131 0.36 -0.06 1.30
N VAL A 132 0.13 -1.32 1.63
CA VAL A 132 -1.15 -1.81 2.17
C VAL A 132 -0.96 -2.16 3.63
N PHE A 133 -2.04 -2.16 4.38
CA PHE A 133 -2.00 -2.49 5.79
C PHE A 133 -2.26 -3.98 6.05
N GLY A 134 -1.69 -4.47 7.14
CA GLY A 134 -1.97 -5.76 7.76
C GLY A 134 -2.68 -5.63 9.10
N ASN A 135 -3.02 -6.76 9.72
CA ASN A 135 -3.84 -6.78 10.93
C ASN A 135 -3.11 -6.20 12.15
N HIS A 136 -1.78 -6.23 12.20
CA HIS A 136 -1.03 -5.71 13.33
C HIS A 136 -0.83 -4.19 13.29
N ASP A 137 -0.99 -3.55 12.13
CA ASP A 137 -0.57 -2.15 11.93
C ASP A 137 -1.36 -1.13 12.76
N ASP A 138 -2.59 -1.44 13.16
CA ASP A 138 -3.41 -0.59 14.04
C ASP A 138 -4.21 -1.37 15.09
N MET A 139 -3.79 -2.60 15.39
CA MET A 139 -4.41 -3.39 16.44
C MET A 139 -4.28 -2.71 17.81
N ALA A 140 -5.32 -2.83 18.63
CA ALA A 140 -5.31 -2.27 19.97
C ALA A 140 -4.21 -2.91 20.83
N PHE A 141 -3.61 -2.12 21.73
CA PHE A 141 -2.58 -2.63 22.63
C PHE A 141 -3.09 -3.79 23.48
N GLU A 142 -2.32 -4.86 23.50
CA GLU A 142 -2.53 -6.05 24.31
C GLU A 142 -1.58 -5.99 25.50
N TRP A 143 -2.14 -6.08 26.70
CA TRP A 143 -1.36 -6.05 27.94
C TRP A 143 -0.54 -7.33 28.08
N PRO A 144 0.81 -7.25 28.12
CA PRO A 144 1.64 -8.43 28.28
C PRO A 144 1.38 -9.08 29.64
N PRO A 145 1.01 -10.38 29.71
CA PRO A 145 0.69 -11.05 30.97
C PRO A 145 1.81 -10.98 32.01
N GLU A 146 3.07 -10.99 31.57
CA GLU A 146 4.26 -10.90 32.40
C GLU A 146 4.40 -9.58 33.16
N TRP A 147 3.74 -8.50 32.69
CA TRP A 147 3.70 -7.21 33.41
C TRP A 147 2.90 -7.28 34.71
N PHE A 148 2.06 -8.31 34.88
CA PHE A 148 1.32 -8.58 36.12
C PHE A 148 2.06 -9.53 37.07
N SER A 149 3.32 -9.85 36.77
CA SER A 149 4.23 -10.54 37.68
C SER A 149 4.83 -9.55 38.72
N PRO A 150 5.54 -10.03 39.76
CA PRO A 150 6.24 -9.14 40.71
C PRO A 150 7.27 -8.19 40.07
N ALA A 151 7.71 -8.45 38.84
CA ALA A 151 8.57 -7.52 38.09
C ALA A 151 7.84 -6.23 37.68
N GLY A 152 6.50 -6.28 37.57
CA GLY A 152 5.66 -5.15 37.22
C GLY A 152 5.74 -4.72 35.76
N VAL A 153 5.05 -3.61 35.46
CA VAL A 153 5.09 -2.95 34.15
C VAL A 153 6.46 -2.27 33.98
N PRO A 154 7.20 -2.55 32.89
CA PRO A 154 8.46 -1.86 32.58
C PRO A 154 8.29 -0.33 32.54
N PRO A 155 9.34 0.45 32.87
CA PRO A 155 9.26 1.90 32.77
C PRO A 155 8.93 2.34 31.34
N VAL A 156 7.82 3.06 31.18
CA VAL A 156 7.39 3.60 29.88
C VAL A 156 7.80 5.06 29.76
N GLN A 157 8.38 5.43 28.61
CA GLN A 157 8.64 6.83 28.28
C GLN A 157 7.35 7.50 27.78
N CYS A 158 6.55 8.02 28.71
CA CYS A 158 5.43 8.89 28.36
C CYS A 158 5.90 10.35 28.29
N PRO A 159 5.27 11.19 27.44
CA PRO A 159 5.45 12.64 27.53
C PRO A 159 5.18 13.12 28.95
N PRO A 160 5.93 14.11 29.48
CA PRO A 160 5.68 14.63 30.82
C PRO A 160 4.25 15.20 30.90
N PRO A 161 3.52 14.92 31.99
CA PRO A 161 2.12 15.33 32.10
C PRO A 161 2.00 16.85 32.06
N THR A 162 1.28 17.39 31.07
CA THR A 162 0.79 18.76 31.15
C THR A 162 -0.27 18.84 32.25
N SER A 163 -0.17 19.85 33.11
CA SER A 163 -1.00 19.99 34.31
C SER A 163 -2.50 19.86 34.03
N MET A 164 -3.14 18.95 34.77
CA MET A 164 -4.60 18.74 34.91
C MET A 164 -5.32 17.72 34.00
N SER A 165 -4.67 16.66 33.53
CA SER A 165 -5.39 15.40 33.23
C SER A 165 -4.56 14.15 33.56
N ILE A 166 -5.19 13.13 34.18
CA ILE A 166 -4.61 11.79 34.37
C ILE A 166 -4.83 10.98 33.09
N SER A 167 -4.26 11.40 31.95
CA SER A 167 -4.58 10.68 30.69
C SER A 167 -3.60 10.84 29.52
N ASP A 168 -2.28 10.71 29.69
CA ASP A 168 -1.38 10.79 28.51
C ASP A 168 -0.43 9.60 28.27
N CYS A 169 -0.53 8.54 29.08
CA CYS A 169 -0.03 7.21 28.68
C CYS A 169 -1.17 6.41 28.04
N SER A 170 -1.60 6.79 26.84
CA SER A 170 -2.63 6.05 26.09
C SER A 170 -1.96 5.04 25.16
N PHE A 171 -2.00 3.75 25.47
CA PHE A 171 -1.54 2.67 24.57
C PHE A 171 -2.63 2.33 23.54
N ARG A 172 -3.07 3.31 22.76
CA ARG A 172 -4.12 3.10 21.74
C ARG A 172 -3.57 2.87 20.33
N GLY A 173 -2.24 2.89 20.18
CA GLY A 173 -1.58 2.82 18.87
C GLY A 173 -1.89 4.03 17.99
N THR A 174 -1.56 3.94 16.70
CA THR A 174 -1.93 4.95 15.70
C THR A 174 -2.91 4.33 14.71
N PRO A 175 -4.12 4.90 14.51
CA PRO A 175 -5.08 4.37 13.54
C PRO A 175 -4.54 4.33 12.12
N ARG A 176 -4.94 3.33 11.32
CA ARG A 176 -4.56 3.20 9.90
C ARG A 176 -4.73 4.47 9.07
N HIS A 177 -5.82 5.22 9.27
CA HIS A 177 -6.06 6.45 8.52
C HIS A 177 -5.03 7.56 8.85
N GLU A 178 -4.54 7.62 10.10
CA GLU A 178 -3.49 8.55 10.51
C GLU A 178 -2.13 8.10 9.96
N LEU A 179 -1.82 6.79 10.01
CA LEU A 179 -0.60 6.23 9.39
C LEU A 179 -0.54 6.53 7.89
N MET A 180 -1.63 6.28 7.15
CA MET A 180 -1.72 6.58 5.71
C MET A 180 -1.57 8.08 5.44
N THR A 181 -2.23 8.92 6.23
CA THR A 181 -2.13 10.38 6.10
C THR A 181 -0.70 10.87 6.34
N GLY A 182 -0.04 10.37 7.38
CA GLY A 182 1.35 10.66 7.67
C GLY A 182 2.28 10.22 6.54
N GLU A 183 2.09 9.02 6.01
CA GLU A 183 2.88 8.52 4.89
C GLU A 183 2.75 9.43 3.66
N ILE A 184 1.51 9.76 3.25
CA ILE A 184 1.23 10.56 2.06
C ILE A 184 1.79 11.99 2.17
N ILE A 185 1.61 12.63 3.32
CA ILE A 185 1.98 14.04 3.53
C ILE A 185 3.48 14.20 3.71
N HIS A 186 4.12 13.30 4.46
CA HIS A 186 5.52 13.46 4.86
C HIS A 186 6.51 12.79 3.91
N ASN A 187 6.06 11.94 2.99
CA ASN A 187 6.94 11.19 2.09
C ASN A 187 6.62 11.44 0.61
N GLY A 188 7.43 12.29 -0.04
CA GLY A 188 7.31 12.59 -1.47
C GLY A 188 7.58 11.41 -2.42
N LEU A 189 8.17 10.32 -1.91
CA LEU A 189 8.46 9.08 -2.63
C LEU A 189 7.37 8.01 -2.48
N SER A 190 6.45 8.15 -1.52
CA SER A 190 5.31 7.25 -1.39
C SER A 190 4.35 7.46 -2.56
N TYR A 191 3.79 6.38 -3.09
CA TYR A 191 2.70 6.34 -4.07
C TYR A 191 1.40 5.84 -3.43
N SER A 192 1.42 5.59 -2.11
CA SER A 192 0.23 5.23 -1.36
C SER A 192 -0.82 6.33 -1.47
N SER A 193 -2.08 5.89 -1.39
CA SER A 193 -3.25 6.75 -1.40
C SER A 193 -4.31 6.18 -0.47
N ASN A 194 -5.16 7.05 0.06
CA ASN A 194 -6.43 6.61 0.59
C ASN A 194 -7.31 6.09 -0.56
N GLY A 195 -8.11 5.07 -0.28
CA GLY A 195 -9.17 4.66 -1.18
C GLY A 195 -10.41 5.55 -1.12
N PRO A 196 -11.39 5.29 -1.99
CA PRO A 196 -12.70 5.94 -1.93
C PRO A 196 -13.36 5.78 -0.55
N LYS A 197 -14.01 6.83 -0.05
CA LYS A 197 -14.59 6.87 1.30
C LYS A 197 -15.73 5.87 1.50
N ASP A 198 -16.40 5.50 0.42
CA ASP A 198 -17.49 4.51 0.37
C ASP A 198 -17.00 3.07 0.53
N LEU A 199 -15.69 2.83 0.56
CA LEU A 199 -15.11 1.53 0.90
C LEU A 199 -14.90 1.32 2.40
N TRP A 200 -15.28 2.28 3.24
CA TRP A 200 -15.17 2.14 4.69
C TRP A 200 -15.96 0.91 5.19
N PRO A 201 -15.43 0.10 6.14
CA PRO A 201 -14.16 0.25 6.85
C PRO A 201 -12.96 -0.36 6.12
N ALA A 202 -12.23 0.45 5.34
CA ALA A 202 -11.00 0.10 4.63
C ALA A 202 -10.26 1.39 4.21
N VAL A 203 -8.93 1.38 4.21
CA VAL A 203 -8.10 2.58 3.96
C VAL A 203 -7.27 2.45 2.68
N SER A 204 -6.42 1.44 2.56
CA SER A 204 -5.50 1.27 1.42
C SER A 204 -6.19 0.57 0.24
N ASN A 205 -6.95 1.32 -0.58
CA ASN A 205 -7.60 0.80 -1.78
C ASN A 205 -7.35 1.69 -2.99
N TYR A 206 -6.38 1.36 -3.82
CA TYR A 206 -5.99 2.20 -4.96
C TYR A 206 -5.30 1.39 -6.05
N VAL A 207 -5.10 2.02 -7.21
CA VAL A 207 -4.47 1.41 -8.38
C VAL A 207 -3.36 2.32 -8.89
N LEU A 208 -2.19 1.73 -9.15
CA LEU A 208 -1.05 2.42 -9.75
C LEU A 208 -0.87 1.94 -11.19
N GLN A 209 -0.63 2.89 -12.09
CA GLN A 209 -0.30 2.64 -13.47
C GLN A 209 1.21 2.76 -13.67
N VAL A 210 1.82 1.75 -14.27
CA VAL A 210 3.22 1.81 -14.70
C VAL A 210 3.25 1.96 -16.22
N LEU A 211 3.90 3.02 -16.69
CA LEU A 211 3.95 3.39 -18.10
C LEU A 211 5.05 2.62 -18.85
N SER A 212 4.84 2.45 -20.15
CA SER A 212 5.83 1.93 -21.10
C SER A 212 7.16 2.67 -20.99
N GLN A 213 8.27 2.00 -21.31
CA GLN A 213 9.58 2.65 -21.37
C GLN A 213 9.58 3.85 -22.33
N LYS A 214 8.86 3.77 -23.46
CA LYS A 214 8.97 4.72 -24.58
C LYS A 214 7.74 5.60 -24.78
N LYS A 215 6.59 5.21 -24.23
CA LYS A 215 5.30 5.89 -24.43
C LYS A 215 4.65 6.23 -23.10
N ASP A 216 3.73 7.17 -23.12
CA ASP A 216 2.93 7.51 -21.94
C ASP A 216 1.69 6.60 -21.77
N ASP A 217 1.74 5.40 -22.35
CA ASP A 217 0.70 4.39 -22.24
C ASP A 217 0.96 3.46 -21.04
N PRO A 218 -0.06 3.14 -20.23
CA PRO A 218 0.06 2.16 -19.15
C PRO A 218 0.26 0.74 -19.72
N VAL A 219 1.25 0.02 -19.19
CA VAL A 219 1.60 -1.35 -19.58
C VAL A 219 1.58 -2.34 -18.41
N LEU A 220 1.32 -1.86 -17.19
CA LEU A 220 1.05 -2.68 -16.01
C LEU A 220 0.13 -1.92 -15.06
N LEU A 221 -0.86 -2.60 -14.49
CA LEU A 221 -1.68 -2.09 -13.38
C LEU A 221 -1.36 -2.86 -12.11
N MET A 222 -1.10 -2.13 -11.03
CA MET A 222 -0.91 -2.68 -9.69
C MET A 222 -2.07 -2.26 -8.80
N TYR A 223 -2.88 -3.22 -8.36
CA TYR A 223 -4.00 -2.96 -7.45
C TYR A 223 -3.59 -3.26 -6.02
N PHE A 224 -3.93 -2.35 -5.12
CA PHE A 224 -3.68 -2.44 -3.69
C PHE A 224 -5.04 -2.45 -3.00
N LEU A 225 -5.30 -3.49 -2.21
CA LEU A 225 -6.53 -3.64 -1.45
C LEU A 225 -6.22 -3.83 0.03
N ASP A 226 -7.12 -3.30 0.83
CA ASP A 226 -7.07 -3.43 2.27
C ASP A 226 -7.86 -4.67 2.69
N SER A 227 -7.15 -5.68 3.19
CA SER A 227 -7.74 -6.94 3.68
C SER A 227 -8.35 -6.85 5.09
N GLY A 228 -8.33 -5.66 5.70
CA GLY A 228 -8.81 -5.44 7.06
C GLY A 228 -7.87 -6.03 8.11
N GLY A 229 -8.45 -6.44 9.24
CA GLY A 229 -7.73 -6.85 10.45
C GLY A 229 -7.37 -5.69 11.37
N GLY A 230 -6.92 -6.04 12.58
CA GLY A 230 -6.59 -5.07 13.62
C GLY A 230 -7.83 -4.37 14.16
N SER A 231 -7.98 -3.08 13.85
CA SER A 231 -9.18 -2.33 14.24
C SER A 231 -10.40 -2.59 13.33
N TYR A 232 -10.23 -3.36 12.25
CA TYR A 232 -11.27 -3.65 11.25
C TYR A 232 -11.51 -5.17 11.07
N PRO A 233 -12.69 -5.57 10.54
CA PRO A 233 -12.94 -6.98 10.21
C PRO A 233 -11.96 -7.50 9.15
N GLU A 234 -11.52 -8.75 9.27
CA GLU A 234 -10.56 -9.40 8.35
C GLU A 234 -11.24 -9.87 7.06
N VAL A 235 -11.72 -8.93 6.24
CA VAL A 235 -12.49 -9.20 5.02
C VAL A 235 -12.09 -8.31 3.84
N ILE A 236 -12.25 -8.82 2.61
CA ILE A 236 -12.37 -7.98 1.40
C ILE A 236 -13.87 -7.82 1.11
N SER A 237 -14.42 -6.65 1.40
CA SER A 237 -15.87 -6.38 1.33
C SER A 237 -16.45 -6.45 -0.09
N SER A 238 -17.77 -6.64 -0.19
CA SER A 238 -18.50 -6.55 -1.47
C SER A 238 -18.38 -5.17 -2.13
N ALA A 239 -18.22 -4.09 -1.35
CA ALA A 239 -17.97 -2.74 -1.86
C ALA A 239 -16.60 -2.67 -2.56
N GLN A 240 -15.56 -3.28 -1.99
CA GLN A 240 -14.24 -3.38 -2.63
C GLN A 240 -14.29 -4.24 -3.91
N VAL A 241 -15.10 -5.30 -3.94
CA VAL A 241 -15.33 -6.11 -5.15
C VAL A 241 -15.96 -5.28 -6.27
N GLN A 242 -17.03 -4.53 -5.96
CA GLN A 242 -17.69 -3.65 -6.93
C GLN A 242 -16.77 -2.54 -7.42
N TRP A 243 -15.99 -1.95 -6.51
CA TRP A 243 -14.98 -0.96 -6.85
C TRP A 243 -13.92 -1.53 -7.78
N PHE A 244 -13.37 -2.70 -7.49
CA PHE A 244 -12.40 -3.36 -8.36
C PHE A 244 -12.99 -3.62 -9.76
N GLN A 245 -14.21 -4.15 -9.84
CA GLN A 245 -14.88 -4.39 -11.11
C GLN A 245 -15.07 -3.10 -11.92
N SER A 246 -15.51 -2.02 -11.27
CA SER A 246 -15.70 -0.71 -11.90
C SER A 246 -14.37 -0.11 -12.38
N GLN A 247 -13.34 -0.08 -11.51
CA GLN A 247 -12.02 0.46 -11.84
C GLN A 247 -11.33 -0.34 -12.94
N SER A 248 -11.36 -1.66 -12.87
CA SER A 248 -10.73 -2.53 -13.86
C SER A 248 -11.42 -2.47 -15.22
N GLN A 249 -12.75 -2.33 -15.25
CA GLN A 249 -13.49 -2.07 -16.49
C GLN A 249 -13.18 -0.69 -17.08
N PHE A 250 -13.02 0.33 -16.24
CA PHE A 250 -12.69 1.69 -16.69
C PHE A 250 -11.26 1.80 -17.25
N LEU A 251 -10.27 1.30 -16.50
CA LEU A 251 -8.85 1.42 -16.85
C LEU A 251 -8.41 0.43 -17.92
N ASN A 252 -9.03 -0.74 -17.98
CA ASN A 252 -8.60 -1.84 -18.84
C ASN A 252 -9.81 -2.65 -19.35
N PRO A 253 -10.73 -2.01 -20.11
CA PRO A 253 -12.01 -2.61 -20.53
C PRO A 253 -11.85 -3.89 -21.35
N ASN A 254 -10.73 -4.01 -22.07
CA ASN A 254 -10.45 -5.15 -22.95
C ASN A 254 -9.47 -6.16 -22.32
N GLY A 255 -9.05 -5.97 -21.06
CA GLY A 255 -8.11 -6.87 -20.38
C GLY A 255 -6.76 -7.01 -21.10
N ARG A 256 -6.28 -5.94 -21.76
CA ARG A 256 -5.02 -5.96 -22.55
C ARG A 256 -3.80 -5.65 -21.70
N ILE A 257 -3.97 -4.84 -20.67
CA ILE A 257 -2.90 -4.48 -19.75
C ILE A 257 -2.85 -5.57 -18.67
N PRO A 258 -1.67 -6.16 -18.38
CA PRO A 258 -1.54 -7.10 -17.27
C PRO A 258 -1.77 -6.43 -15.91
N GLU A 259 -2.31 -7.20 -14.99
CA GLU A 259 -2.72 -6.73 -13.66
C GLU A 259 -2.12 -7.64 -12.59
N ILE A 260 -1.56 -7.04 -11.55
CA ILE A 260 -1.08 -7.74 -10.35
C ILE A 260 -1.71 -7.11 -9.11
N ILE A 261 -2.02 -7.94 -8.13
CA ILE A 261 -2.83 -7.56 -6.97
C ILE A 261 -2.03 -7.75 -5.68
N PHE A 262 -2.18 -6.82 -4.76
CA PHE A 262 -1.53 -6.81 -3.45
C PHE A 262 -2.57 -6.57 -2.36
N TRP A 263 -2.63 -7.46 -1.38
CA TRP A 263 -3.29 -7.23 -0.08
C TRP A 263 -2.58 -8.09 0.97
N HIS A 264 -2.86 -7.91 2.26
CA HIS A 264 -2.03 -8.53 3.30
C HIS A 264 -2.47 -9.96 3.67
N ILE A 265 -3.71 -10.14 4.15
CA ILE A 265 -4.18 -11.44 4.67
C ILE A 265 -4.63 -12.34 3.50
N PRO A 266 -4.18 -13.61 3.40
CA PRO A 266 -4.56 -14.51 2.31
C PRO A 266 -6.08 -14.75 2.26
N SER A 267 -6.66 -14.88 1.07
CA SER A 267 -8.06 -15.29 0.93
C SER A 267 -8.24 -16.79 1.18
N THR A 268 -9.49 -17.25 1.32
CA THR A 268 -9.78 -18.69 1.48
C THR A 268 -9.33 -19.54 0.27
N ALA A 269 -9.12 -18.92 -0.90
CA ALA A 269 -8.56 -19.59 -2.06
C ALA A 269 -7.11 -20.08 -1.84
N TYR A 270 -6.33 -19.41 -0.99
CA TYR A 270 -4.97 -19.85 -0.65
C TYR A 270 -4.99 -21.20 0.08
N SER A 271 -5.91 -21.39 1.03
CA SER A 271 -6.06 -22.67 1.74
C SER A 271 -6.42 -23.82 0.81
N LYS A 272 -7.13 -23.55 -0.29
CA LYS A 272 -7.54 -24.57 -1.28
C LYS A 272 -6.38 -25.04 -2.16
N VAL A 273 -5.41 -24.16 -2.45
CA VAL A 273 -4.26 -24.48 -3.30
C VAL A 273 -2.99 -24.79 -2.51
N ALA A 274 -3.01 -24.57 -1.19
CA ALA A 274 -1.86 -24.76 -0.31
C ALA A 274 -1.30 -26.19 -0.41
N PRO A 275 0.02 -26.35 -0.54
CA PRO A 275 0.66 -27.63 -0.25
C PRO A 275 0.35 -28.06 1.18
N LYS A 276 0.32 -29.37 1.45
CA LYS A 276 0.10 -29.87 2.81
C LYS A 276 1.10 -29.22 3.78
N ALA A 277 0.62 -28.59 4.84
CA ALA A 277 1.48 -27.89 5.78
C ALA A 277 2.62 -28.78 6.29
N LYS A 278 3.81 -28.19 6.43
CA LYS A 278 5.05 -28.86 6.88
C LYS A 278 5.57 -29.95 5.93
N SER A 279 4.95 -30.14 4.76
CA SER A 279 5.49 -31.00 3.70
C SER A 279 6.37 -30.23 2.73
N GLU A 280 7.17 -30.96 1.96
CA GLU A 280 7.87 -30.44 0.80
C GLU A 280 6.87 -29.83 -0.21
N ILE A 281 7.24 -28.68 -0.78
CA ILE A 281 6.49 -28.03 -1.85
C ILE A 281 6.82 -28.75 -3.16
N ARG A 282 5.79 -29.25 -3.85
CA ARG A 282 5.95 -29.95 -5.13
C ARG A 282 5.31 -29.14 -6.25
N LYS A 283 5.79 -29.36 -7.48
CA LYS A 283 5.19 -28.81 -8.69
C LYS A 283 3.69 -29.16 -8.73
N PRO A 284 2.82 -28.23 -9.17
CA PRO A 284 3.16 -26.97 -9.86
C PRO A 284 3.48 -25.78 -8.93
N CYS A 285 3.40 -25.94 -7.61
CA CYS A 285 3.78 -24.90 -6.67
C CYS A 285 5.30 -24.71 -6.58
N VAL A 286 5.75 -23.49 -6.27
CA VAL A 286 7.16 -23.14 -6.12
C VAL A 286 7.32 -22.26 -4.88
N GLY A 287 8.17 -22.68 -3.94
CA GLY A 287 8.50 -21.95 -2.71
C GLY A 287 9.63 -22.66 -1.96
N SER A 288 10.09 -22.08 -0.87
CA SER A 288 11.17 -22.63 -0.03
C SER A 288 10.77 -22.83 1.43
N ILE A 289 9.64 -22.27 1.88
CA ILE A 289 9.08 -22.41 3.22
C ILE A 289 7.59 -22.74 3.13
N ASN A 290 7.21 -23.80 3.84
CA ASN A 290 5.83 -24.24 4.03
C ASN A 290 5.71 -24.90 5.41
N LYS A 291 5.75 -24.09 6.48
CA LYS A 291 5.95 -24.56 7.86
C LYS A 291 4.69 -24.45 8.74
N GLU A 292 3.61 -23.96 8.18
CA GLU A 292 2.34 -23.77 8.85
C GLU A 292 1.17 -23.93 7.88
N ASP A 293 -0.04 -23.97 8.43
CA ASP A 293 -1.27 -23.89 7.67
C ASP A 293 -1.55 -22.43 7.29
N VAL A 294 -2.21 -22.22 6.14
CA VAL A 294 -2.68 -20.90 5.73
C VAL A 294 -3.69 -20.40 6.76
N ALA A 295 -3.53 -19.15 7.22
CA ALA A 295 -4.48 -18.44 8.06
C ALA A 295 -5.25 -17.43 7.18
N PRO A 296 -6.37 -17.83 6.56
CA PRO A 296 -7.08 -16.97 5.62
C PRO A 296 -7.94 -15.92 6.33
N GLN A 297 -8.27 -14.87 5.60
CA GLN A 297 -9.36 -13.93 5.91
C GLN A 297 -10.67 -14.66 6.22
N GLU A 298 -11.54 -14.01 6.98
CA GLU A 298 -12.88 -14.50 7.26
C GLU A 298 -13.72 -14.64 5.98
N ALA A 299 -13.64 -13.65 5.09
CA ALA A 299 -14.35 -13.66 3.81
C ALA A 299 -13.79 -12.64 2.80
N GLU A 300 -13.80 -13.00 1.52
CA GLU A 300 -13.46 -12.10 0.41
C GLU A 300 -14.64 -11.70 -0.50
N TRP A 301 -15.88 -12.06 -0.12
CA TRP A 301 -17.14 -11.64 -0.76
C TRP A 301 -17.20 -11.75 -2.30
N GLY A 302 -16.52 -12.75 -2.88
CA GLY A 302 -16.49 -13.00 -4.33
C GLY A 302 -15.36 -12.29 -5.08
N MET A 303 -14.41 -11.66 -4.38
CA MET A 303 -13.22 -11.04 -5.00
C MET A 303 -12.44 -12.06 -5.84
N MET A 304 -12.18 -13.25 -5.30
CA MET A 304 -11.40 -14.28 -6.02
C MET A 304 -12.08 -14.71 -7.33
N ASP A 305 -13.41 -14.83 -7.35
CA ASP A 305 -14.17 -15.12 -8.59
C ASP A 305 -14.05 -13.98 -9.61
N ALA A 306 -14.07 -12.73 -9.15
CA ALA A 306 -13.90 -11.56 -10.01
C ALA A 306 -12.50 -11.51 -10.63
N LEU A 307 -11.47 -11.85 -9.86
CA LEU A 307 -10.08 -11.92 -10.32
C LEU A 307 -9.87 -13.07 -11.30
N ALA A 308 -10.36 -14.27 -10.97
CA ALA A 308 -10.15 -15.47 -11.79
C ALA A 308 -10.81 -15.39 -13.18
N LYS A 309 -11.97 -14.70 -13.27
CA LYS A 309 -12.65 -14.43 -14.56
C LYS A 309 -11.88 -13.45 -15.46
N ARG A 310 -10.90 -12.73 -14.93
CA ARG A 310 -10.21 -11.65 -15.61
C ARG A 310 -8.80 -12.08 -16.01
N ALA A 311 -8.64 -12.54 -17.26
CA ALA A 311 -7.39 -13.10 -17.77
C ALA A 311 -6.18 -12.14 -17.77
N SER A 312 -6.39 -10.83 -17.63
CA SER A 312 -5.33 -9.84 -17.41
C SER A 312 -4.69 -9.94 -16.03
N VAL A 313 -5.40 -10.44 -15.02
CA VAL A 313 -4.87 -10.68 -13.67
C VAL A 313 -3.91 -11.86 -13.72
N LYS A 314 -2.64 -11.62 -13.33
CA LYS A 314 -1.58 -12.63 -13.41
C LYS A 314 -1.24 -13.23 -12.05
N ALA A 315 -1.25 -12.42 -11.00
CA ALA A 315 -0.90 -12.88 -9.67
C ALA A 315 -1.53 -12.01 -8.58
N VAL A 316 -1.78 -12.65 -7.44
CA VAL A 316 -2.14 -12.03 -6.16
C VAL A 316 -1.01 -12.31 -5.17
N PHE A 317 -0.54 -11.28 -4.48
CA PHE A 317 0.53 -11.37 -3.49
C PHE A 317 0.02 -10.98 -2.11
N VAL A 318 0.38 -11.80 -1.11
CA VAL A 318 -0.05 -11.66 0.30
C VAL A 318 1.10 -11.89 1.28
N GLY A 319 0.94 -11.47 2.54
CA GLY A 319 1.88 -11.68 3.65
C GLY A 319 1.25 -12.56 4.74
N HIS A 320 1.24 -12.07 5.99
CA HIS A 320 0.52 -12.56 7.17
C HIS A 320 1.05 -13.88 7.77
N ASN A 321 1.22 -14.88 6.93
CA ASN A 321 1.79 -16.17 7.33
C ASN A 321 3.32 -16.14 7.26
N HIS A 322 4.01 -16.16 8.41
CA HIS A 322 5.46 -15.98 8.44
C HIS A 322 6.23 -17.24 8.00
N GLY A 323 5.57 -18.38 8.06
CA GLY A 323 6.08 -19.69 7.70
C GLY A 323 5.76 -20.11 6.28
N LEU A 324 5.30 -19.21 5.41
CA LEU A 324 4.96 -19.49 4.02
C LEU A 324 5.67 -18.51 3.07
N ASP A 325 6.08 -18.99 1.90
CA ASP A 325 6.66 -18.13 0.85
C ASP A 325 6.38 -18.65 -0.57
N TRP A 326 5.41 -19.54 -0.74
CA TRP A 326 5.19 -20.23 -2.00
C TRP A 326 4.27 -19.47 -2.94
N CYS A 327 4.37 -19.78 -4.23
CA CYS A 327 3.40 -19.47 -5.26
C CYS A 327 2.76 -20.77 -5.78
N CYS A 328 1.43 -20.81 -5.85
CA CYS A 328 0.68 -21.92 -6.42
C CYS A 328 -0.30 -21.43 -7.49
N PRO A 329 -0.54 -22.23 -8.55
CA PRO A 329 -1.50 -21.84 -9.58
C PRO A 329 -2.94 -21.95 -9.04
N HIS A 330 -3.77 -21.00 -9.43
CA HIS A 330 -5.20 -20.97 -9.17
C HIS A 330 -5.91 -20.54 -10.45
N GLU A 331 -6.53 -21.50 -11.14
CA GLU A 331 -7.12 -21.30 -12.47
C GLU A 331 -6.12 -20.72 -13.49
N LYS A 332 -6.25 -19.43 -13.83
CA LYS A 332 -5.42 -18.72 -14.82
C LYS A 332 -4.47 -17.70 -14.19
N LEU A 333 -4.39 -17.64 -12.86
CA LEU A 333 -3.53 -16.73 -12.10
C LEU A 333 -2.71 -17.49 -11.06
N TRP A 334 -1.79 -16.78 -10.40
CA TRP A 334 -0.97 -17.30 -9.31
C TRP A 334 -1.34 -16.68 -7.97
N LEU A 335 -1.38 -17.50 -6.93
CA LEU A 335 -1.52 -17.09 -5.54
C LEU A 335 -0.16 -17.23 -4.87
N CYS A 336 0.40 -16.11 -4.43
CA CYS A 336 1.77 -16.03 -3.94
C CYS A 336 1.85 -15.43 -2.54
N PHE A 337 2.55 -16.10 -1.64
CA PHE A 337 3.04 -15.51 -0.39
C PHE A 337 4.33 -14.73 -0.64
N ALA A 338 4.42 -13.53 -0.10
CA ALA A 338 5.67 -12.85 0.16
C ALA A 338 6.45 -13.61 1.24
N ARG A 339 7.74 -13.30 1.36
CA ARG A 339 8.58 -13.85 2.44
C ARG A 339 8.49 -12.90 3.62
N HIS A 340 8.26 -13.44 4.81
CA HIS A 340 8.43 -12.73 6.08
C HIS A 340 9.83 -12.10 6.13
N THR A 341 9.84 -10.77 6.04
CA THR A 341 11.08 -9.99 5.91
C THR A 341 11.62 -9.59 7.28
N GLY A 342 10.72 -9.31 8.23
CA GLY A 342 11.05 -8.82 9.55
C GLY A 342 11.79 -9.83 10.40
N TYR A 343 12.52 -9.35 11.39
CA TYR A 343 12.99 -10.15 12.50
C TYR A 343 12.02 -10.13 13.70
N GLY A 344 11.11 -9.16 13.75
CA GLY A 344 9.95 -9.19 14.65
C GLY A 344 8.89 -10.18 14.17
N GLY A 345 7.85 -10.38 14.95
CA GLY A 345 6.85 -11.41 14.75
C GLY A 345 7.38 -12.80 15.13
N TYR A 346 6.61 -13.83 14.79
CA TYR A 346 6.96 -15.21 15.15
C TYR A 346 7.82 -15.92 14.09
N GLY A 347 8.48 -16.99 14.52
CA GLY A 347 9.24 -17.90 13.66
C GLY A 347 10.72 -17.54 13.50
N ASN A 348 11.58 -18.54 13.37
CA ASN A 348 13.04 -18.38 13.29
C ASN A 348 13.62 -18.76 11.91
N TRP A 349 12.79 -18.75 10.86
CA TRP A 349 13.20 -19.12 9.51
C TRP A 349 14.11 -18.07 8.85
N PRO A 350 14.96 -18.44 7.88
CA PRO A 350 15.84 -17.47 7.21
C PRO A 350 15.06 -16.33 6.55
N ARG A 351 15.53 -15.08 6.72
CA ARG A 351 14.82 -13.89 6.25
C ARG A 351 15.16 -13.53 4.81
N GLY A 352 14.24 -12.81 4.16
CA GLY A 352 14.39 -12.39 2.78
C GLY A 352 13.14 -11.68 2.30
N ALA A 353 13.05 -11.45 1.00
CA ALA A 353 11.93 -10.76 0.38
C ALA A 353 11.57 -11.43 -0.95
N ARG A 354 10.31 -11.34 -1.33
CA ARG A 354 9.90 -11.71 -2.69
C ARG A 354 10.22 -10.56 -3.64
N VAL A 355 10.78 -10.89 -4.79
CA VAL A 355 11.07 -9.95 -5.87
C VAL A 355 10.20 -10.31 -7.06
N ILE A 356 9.72 -9.30 -7.78
CA ILE A 356 8.98 -9.43 -9.03
C ILE A 356 9.75 -8.65 -10.09
N GLN A 357 10.04 -9.28 -11.21
CA GLN A 357 10.62 -8.66 -12.40
C GLN A 357 9.63 -8.74 -13.54
N ILE A 358 9.19 -7.60 -14.04
CA ILE A 358 8.33 -7.51 -15.20
C ILE A 358 9.17 -7.05 -16.40
N SER A 359 9.13 -7.78 -17.50
CA SER A 359 9.75 -7.38 -18.77
C SER A 359 8.68 -6.87 -19.72
N GLU A 360 8.94 -5.77 -20.43
CA GLU A 360 7.94 -5.19 -21.36
C GLU A 360 7.90 -5.95 -22.68
N GLN A 361 9.06 -6.33 -23.25
CA GLN A 361 9.19 -6.97 -24.57
C GLN A 361 10.40 -7.93 -24.63
N PRO A 362 10.21 -9.25 -24.82
CA PRO A 362 8.93 -9.95 -24.73
C PRO A 362 8.34 -9.79 -23.34
N TYR A 363 7.00 -9.76 -23.26
CA TYR A 363 6.33 -9.62 -21.98
C TYR A 363 6.55 -10.87 -21.12
N SER A 364 6.95 -10.68 -19.86
CA SER A 364 7.03 -11.75 -18.87
C SER A 364 6.93 -11.19 -17.45
N ILE A 365 6.41 -11.99 -16.53
CA ILE A 365 6.53 -11.75 -15.09
C ILE A 365 7.32 -12.89 -14.48
N GLN A 366 8.46 -12.57 -13.88
CA GLN A 366 9.27 -13.50 -13.09
C GLN A 366 9.21 -13.11 -11.63
N SER A 367 9.27 -14.10 -10.73
CA SER A 367 9.38 -13.86 -9.30
C SER A 367 10.35 -14.85 -8.65
N TRP A 368 10.98 -14.42 -7.56
CA TRP A 368 11.87 -15.23 -6.75
C TRP A 368 11.94 -14.71 -5.32
N ILE A 369 12.56 -15.46 -4.42
CA ILE A 369 12.93 -14.99 -3.09
C ILE A 369 14.41 -14.58 -3.10
N ARG A 370 14.69 -13.34 -2.72
CA ARG A 370 16.03 -12.86 -2.38
C ARG A 370 16.25 -12.99 -0.88
N MET A 371 17.23 -13.80 -0.50
CA MET A 371 17.60 -14.03 0.88
C MET A 371 18.52 -12.94 1.42
N GLU A 372 18.52 -12.74 2.74
CA GLU A 372 19.39 -11.78 3.43
C GLU A 372 20.89 -12.06 3.22
N ASN A 373 21.27 -13.33 3.02
CA ASN A 373 22.63 -13.74 2.71
C ASN A 373 23.00 -13.55 1.22
N GLY A 374 22.10 -12.96 0.44
CA GLY A 374 22.28 -12.72 -0.98
C GLY A 374 21.96 -13.91 -1.89
N THR A 375 21.53 -15.07 -1.40
CA THR A 375 21.12 -16.18 -2.28
C THR A 375 19.74 -15.95 -2.89
N LYS A 376 19.47 -16.64 -4.02
CA LYS A 376 18.18 -16.58 -4.73
C LYS A 376 17.52 -17.96 -4.68
N HIS A 377 16.24 -18.01 -4.34
CA HIS A 377 15.44 -19.23 -4.27
C HIS A 377 14.10 -19.07 -4.99
N SER A 378 13.42 -20.19 -5.26
CA SER A 378 12.01 -20.22 -5.68
C SER A 378 11.70 -19.38 -6.92
N ASP A 379 12.57 -19.49 -7.94
CA ASP A 379 12.37 -18.84 -9.24
C ASP A 379 11.15 -19.41 -9.97
N ILE A 380 10.28 -18.51 -10.44
CA ILE A 380 9.04 -18.85 -11.11
C ILE A 380 8.68 -17.81 -12.18
N THR A 381 8.12 -18.26 -13.31
CA THR A 381 7.47 -17.41 -14.31
C THR A 381 5.95 -17.45 -14.12
N LEU A 382 5.34 -16.29 -13.92
CA LEU A 382 3.91 -16.14 -13.62
C LEU A 382 3.07 -15.83 -14.86
N SER A 383 3.69 -15.36 -15.95
CA SER A 383 3.04 -15.10 -17.24
C SER A 383 4.02 -15.06 -18.39
#